data_AF-A0A661ABG6-F1
#
_entry.id   AF-A0A661ABG6-F1
#
_cell.length_a   1.000
_cell.length_b   1.000
_cell.length_c   1.000
_cell.angle_alpha   90.00
_cell.angle_beta   90.00
_cell.angle_gamma   90.00
#
_symmetry.space_group_name_H-M   'P 1'
#
loop_
_entity.id
_entity.type
_entity.pdbx_description
1 polymer ?
#
loop_
_entity_poly.entity_id
_entity_poly.type
_entity_poly.pdbx_seq_one_letter_code
_entity_poly.pdbx_strand_id
1 'polypeptide(L)'
;MLDIVVALLFGVFALIVFVDFVRHSPVDKKKHVVVSAVGVVVVSLIASLFWGIETGLNVGFWVMFLAGIGKELYDKYIEGEVFSIADMSFNLVGILFGLLFSSLFWKILTMRL
;
A
#
# COMPACT_ATOMS: atom_id res chain seq x y z
N MET A 1 8.91 -26.04 -2.08
CA MET A 1 8.19 -26.06 -0.77
C MET A 1 8.78 -25.06 0.22
N LEU A 2 10.09 -25.03 0.46
CA LEU A 2 10.72 -24.13 1.42
C LEU A 2 10.45 -22.63 1.12
N ASP A 3 10.50 -22.21 -0.16
CA ASP A 3 10.28 -20.80 -0.52
C ASP A 3 8.86 -20.29 -0.25
N ILE A 4 7.85 -21.15 -0.39
CA ILE A 4 6.46 -20.82 -0.08
C ILE A 4 6.29 -20.65 1.43
N VAL A 5 6.90 -21.52 2.23
CA VAL A 5 6.87 -21.42 3.70
C VAL A 5 7.53 -20.12 4.15
N VAL A 6 8.69 -19.78 3.58
CA VAL A 6 9.39 -18.52 3.89
C VAL A 6 8.55 -17.30 3.48
N ALA A 7 7.95 -17.30 2.28
CA ALA A 7 7.09 -16.22 1.82
C ALA A 7 5.85 -16.03 2.70
N LEU A 8 5.24 -17.13 3.17
CA LEU A 8 4.11 -17.09 4.08
C LEU A 8 4.51 -16.57 5.47
N LEU A 9 5.62 -17.05 6.03
CA LEU A 9 6.13 -16.55 7.32
C LEU A 9 6.42 -15.06 7.27
N PHE A 10 7.06 -14.60 6.19
CA PHE A 10 7.36 -13.19 5.98
C PHE A 10 6.08 -12.36 5.75
N GLY A 11 5.10 -12.90 5.03
CA GLY A 11 3.78 -12.28 4.84
C GLY A 11 3.00 -12.14 6.14
N VAL A 12 3.00 -13.17 6.99
CA VAL A 12 2.36 -13.12 8.32
C VAL A 12 3.07 -12.10 9.21
N PHE A 13 4.41 -12.08 9.21
CA PHE A 13 5.17 -11.09 9.97
C PHE A 13 4.86 -9.66 9.49
N ALA A 14 4.88 -9.40 8.18
CA ALA A 14 4.54 -8.10 7.61
C ALA A 14 3.11 -7.67 7.97
N LEU A 15 2.16 -8.61 7.95
CA LEU A 15 0.78 -8.34 8.35
C LEU A 15 0.68 -7.97 9.84
N ILE A 16 1.39 -8.67 10.73
CA ILE A 16 1.41 -8.36 12.15
C ILE A 16 1.96 -6.95 12.38
N VAL A 17 3.09 -6.61 11.75
CA VAL A 17 3.70 -5.28 11.86
C VAL A 17 2.76 -4.20 11.31
N PHE A 18 2.10 -4.45 10.18
CA PHE A 18 1.12 -3.52 9.61
C PHE A 18 -0.07 -3.29 10.55
N VAL A 19 -0.65 -4.37 11.08
CA VAL A 19 -1.79 -4.28 12.00
C VAL A 19 -1.39 -3.54 13.27
N ASP A 20 -0.19 -3.81 13.80
CA ASP A 20 0.33 -3.11 14.97
C ASP A 20 0.55 -1.61 14.70
N PHE A 21 1.14 -1.27 13.56
CA PHE A 21 1.32 0.11 13.12
C PHE A 21 -0.03 0.85 13.00
N VAL A 22 -1.03 0.23 12.35
CA VAL A 22 -2.38 0.81 12.21
C VAL A 22 -3.06 0.97 13.56
N ARG A 23 -2.87 0.04 14.51
CA ARG A 23 -3.44 0.13 15.86
C ARG A 23 -2.90 1.33 16.63
N HIS A 24 -1.58 1.56 16.55
CA HIS A 24 -0.88 2.65 17.24
C HIS A 24 -0.92 3.99 16.50
N SER A 25 -1.40 4.02 15.26
CA SER A 25 -1.59 5.27 14.51
C SER A 25 -2.73 6.12 15.08
N PRO A 26 -2.65 7.46 15.02
CA PRO A 26 -3.76 8.33 15.41
C PRO A 26 -5.03 8.01 14.60
N VAL A 27 -6.20 8.13 15.24
CA VAL A 27 -7.49 7.64 14.69
C VAL A 27 -7.81 8.25 13.33
N ASP A 28 -7.57 9.54 13.17
CA ASP A 28 -7.75 10.30 11.93
C ASP A 28 -6.79 9.87 10.82
N LYS A 29 -5.63 9.31 11.17
CA LYS A 29 -4.57 8.88 10.23
C LYS A 29 -4.73 7.44 9.76
N LYS A 30 -5.44 6.59 10.50
CA LYS A 30 -5.66 5.17 10.15
C LYS A 30 -6.22 4.98 8.74
N LYS A 31 -7.17 5.84 8.34
CA LYS A 31 -7.78 5.78 7.02
C LYS A 31 -6.75 5.97 5.90
N HIS A 32 -5.78 6.87 6.07
CA HIS A 32 -4.76 7.16 5.07
C HIS A 32 -3.84 5.94 4.86
N VAL A 33 -3.45 5.28 5.95
CA VAL A 33 -2.61 4.08 5.89
C VAL A 33 -3.35 2.93 5.20
N VAL A 34 -4.57 2.64 5.65
CA VAL A 34 -5.32 1.47 5.18
C VAL A 34 -5.77 1.64 3.73
N VAL A 35 -6.32 2.79 3.37
CA VAL A 35 -6.78 3.05 1.99
C VAL A 35 -5.61 2.99 1.02
N SER A 36 -4.45 3.56 1.39
CA SER A 36 -3.27 3.51 0.53
C SER A 36 -2.69 2.11 0.39
N ALA A 37 -2.61 1.35 1.48
CA ALA A 37 -2.14 -0.04 1.42
C ALA A 37 -3.04 -0.91 0.53
N VAL A 38 -4.36 -0.87 0.75
CA VAL A 38 -5.32 -1.64 -0.03
C VAL A 38 -5.35 -1.18 -1.49
N GLY A 39 -5.32 0.14 -1.72
CA GLY A 39 -5.29 0.71 -3.06
C GLY A 39 -4.07 0.25 -3.86
N VAL A 40 -2.88 0.27 -3.27
CA VAL A 40 -1.67 -0.26 -3.93
C VAL A 40 -1.84 -1.74 -4.22
N VAL A 41 -2.34 -2.55 -3.28
CA VAL A 41 -2.56 -4.00 -3.52
C VAL A 41 -3.45 -4.23 -4.72
N VAL A 42 -4.60 -3.56 -4.78
CA VAL A 42 -5.56 -3.72 -5.87
C VAL A 42 -4.98 -3.25 -7.21
N VAL A 43 -4.45 -2.01 -7.25
CA VAL A 43 -3.94 -1.42 -8.49
C VAL A 43 -2.73 -2.18 -9.01
N SER A 44 -1.80 -2.55 -8.13
CA SER A 44 -0.62 -3.32 -8.52
C SER A 44 -0.98 -4.68 -9.08
N LEU A 45 -1.81 -5.45 -8.37
CA LEU A 45 -2.18 -6.79 -8.83
C LEU A 45 -2.93 -6.75 -10.16
N ILE A 46 -3.85 -5.80 -10.35
CA ILE A 46 -4.55 -5.62 -11.63
C ILE A 46 -3.55 -5.29 -12.75
N ALA A 47 -2.69 -4.30 -12.55
CA ALA A 47 -1.69 -3.91 -13.55
C ALA A 47 -0.70 -5.05 -13.85
N SER A 48 -0.36 -5.86 -12.84
CA SER A 48 0.52 -7.03 -13.02
C SER A 48 -0.07 -8.11 -13.93
N LEU A 49 -1.40 -8.25 -14.01
CA LEU A 49 -2.04 -9.20 -14.92
C LEU A 49 -1.78 -8.85 -16.40
N PHE A 50 -1.57 -7.57 -16.71
CA PHE A 50 -1.38 -7.10 -18.09
C PHE A 50 0.09 -6.85 -18.45
N TRP A 51 0.88 -6.34 -17.51
CA TRP A 51 2.23 -5.84 -17.78
C TRP A 51 3.34 -6.44 -16.90
N GLY A 52 3.02 -7.47 -16.10
CA GLY A 52 3.96 -8.11 -15.19
C GLY A 52 4.16 -7.37 -13.87
N ILE A 53 4.78 -8.04 -12.89
CA ILE A 53 4.85 -7.56 -11.51
C ILE A 53 5.63 -6.27 -11.34
N GLU A 54 6.76 -6.10 -12.03
CA GLU A 54 7.58 -4.89 -11.92
C GLU A 54 6.81 -3.64 -12.37
N THR A 55 6.13 -3.73 -13.52
CA THR A 55 5.27 -2.66 -14.01
C THR A 55 4.09 -2.43 -13.08
N GLY A 56 3.44 -3.49 -12.60
CA GLY A 56 2.29 -3.37 -11.71
C GLY A 56 2.63 -2.72 -10.37
N LEU A 57 3.77 -3.07 -9.75
CA LEU A 57 4.24 -2.42 -8.52
C LEU A 57 4.50 -0.92 -8.76
N ASN A 58 5.15 -0.55 -9.85
CA ASN A 58 5.38 0.85 -10.21
C ASN A 58 4.07 1.62 -10.43
N VAL A 59 3.11 1.04 -11.16
CA VAL A 59 1.80 1.65 -11.40
C VAL A 59 1.05 1.85 -10.07
N GLY A 60 1.01 0.84 -9.21
CA GLY A 60 0.36 0.96 -7.90
C GLY A 60 0.99 2.03 -7.02
N PHE A 61 2.33 2.12 -6.98
CA PHE A 61 3.03 3.18 -6.28
C PHE A 61 2.62 4.57 -6.79
N TRP A 62 2.77 4.83 -8.09
CA TRP A 62 2.54 6.17 -8.63
C TRP A 62 1.07 6.58 -8.57
N VAL A 63 0.14 5.67 -8.86
CA VAL A 63 -1.30 5.97 -8.78
C VAL A 63 -1.69 6.36 -7.35
N MET A 64 -1.27 5.58 -6.35
CA MET A 64 -1.64 5.88 -4.96
C MET A 64 -0.89 7.08 -4.39
N PHE A 65 0.37 7.29 -4.80
CA PHE A 65 1.14 8.47 -4.40
C PHE A 65 0.51 9.75 -4.94
N LEU A 66 0.16 9.78 -6.23
CA LEU A 66 -0.52 10.91 -6.86
C LEU A 66 -1.93 11.12 -6.31
N ALA A 67 -2.68 10.05 -6.01
CA ALA A 67 -3.98 10.15 -5.35
C ALA A 67 -3.84 10.77 -3.95
N GLY A 68 -2.79 10.41 -3.21
CA GLY A 68 -2.46 11.02 -1.93
C GLY A 68 -2.20 12.52 -2.01
N ILE A 69 -1.30 12.91 -2.92
CA ILE A 69 -1.01 14.33 -3.18
C ILE A 69 -2.29 15.06 -3.60
N GLY A 70 -3.05 14.49 -4.55
CA GLY A 70 -4.27 15.09 -5.08
C GLY A 70 -5.31 15.34 -4.01
N LYS A 71 -5.49 14.40 -3.08
CA LYS A 71 -6.40 14.54 -1.93
C LYS A 71 -5.94 15.68 -1.00
N GLU A 72 -4.67 15.76 -0.65
CA GLU A 72 -4.18 16.84 0.22
C GLU A 72 -4.18 18.23 -0.46
N LEU A 73 -4.01 18.27 -1.78
CA LEU A 73 -4.20 19.50 -2.56
C LEU A 73 -5.69 19.90 -2.59
N TYR A 74 -6.60 18.94 -2.77
CA TYR A 74 -8.03 19.18 -2.74
C TYR A 74 -8.47 19.78 -1.40
N ASP A 75 -8.10 19.14 -0.29
CA ASP A 75 -8.46 19.61 1.05
C ASP A 75 -7.93 21.04 1.30
N LYS A 76 -6.69 21.32 0.86
CA LYS A 76 -6.09 22.66 1.01
C LYS A 76 -6.79 23.74 0.19
N TYR A 77 -7.00 23.48 -1.09
CA TYR A 77 -7.43 24.52 -2.04
C TYR A 77 -8.95 24.64 -2.18
N ILE A 78 -9.69 23.56 -1.88
CA ILE A 78 -11.15 23.52 -2.02
C ILE A 78 -11.83 23.59 -0.65
N GLU A 79 -11.38 22.80 0.33
CA GLU A 79 -11.98 22.78 1.67
C GLU A 79 -11.37 23.80 2.63
N GLY A 80 -10.22 24.38 2.26
CA GLY A 80 -9.51 25.38 3.07
C GLY A 80 -8.78 24.79 4.27
N GLU A 81 -8.59 23.46 4.30
CA GLU A 81 -7.85 22.77 5.35
C GLU A 81 -6.34 23.04 5.26
N VAL A 82 -5.62 22.77 6.35
CA VAL A 82 -4.15 22.91 6.37
C VAL A 82 -3.53 21.69 5.73
N PHE A 83 -2.70 21.90 4.70
CA PHE A 83 -1.91 20.84 4.09
C PHE A 83 -1.06 20.11 5.14
N SER A 84 -1.24 18.81 5.26
CA SER A 84 -0.68 18.03 6.34
C SER A 84 0.41 17.07 5.85
N ILE A 85 1.66 17.40 6.17
CA ILE A 85 2.81 16.50 5.92
C ILE A 85 2.66 15.18 6.69
N ALA A 86 1.99 15.22 7.84
CA ALA A 86 1.69 14.03 8.62
C ALA A 86 0.77 13.08 7.83
N ASP A 87 -0.33 13.59 7.26
CA ASP A 87 -1.25 12.78 6.43
C ASP A 87 -0.56 12.17 5.21
N MET A 88 0.29 12.96 4.55
CA MET A 88 1.15 12.47 3.46
C MET A 88 2.10 11.36 3.92
N SER A 89 2.68 11.46 5.11
CA SER A 89 3.59 10.46 5.65
C SER A 89 2.88 9.15 5.96
N PHE A 90 1.69 9.20 6.58
CA PHE A 90 0.87 8.01 6.84
C PHE A 90 0.38 7.35 5.55
N ASN A 91 0.06 8.16 4.52
CA ASN A 91 -0.25 7.67 3.20
C ASN A 91 0.95 6.89 2.60
N LEU A 92 2.15 7.48 2.63
CA LEU A 92 3.36 6.84 2.15
C LEU A 92 3.64 5.50 2.86
N VAL A 93 3.45 5.44 4.18
CA VAL A 93 3.57 4.18 4.92
C VAL A 93 2.59 3.13 4.40
N GLY A 94 1.32 3.51 4.18
CA GLY A 94 0.33 2.65 3.56
C GLY A 94 0.79 2.13 2.20
N ILE A 95 1.29 3.02 1.33
CA ILE A 95 1.83 2.65 0.01
C ILE A 95 2.93 1.59 0.12
N LEU A 96 3.89 1.79 1.03
CA LEU A 96 5.03 0.88 1.20
C LEU A 96 4.57 -0.51 1.67
N PHE A 97 3.64 -0.57 2.62
CA PHE A 97 3.03 -1.85 3.03
C PHE A 97 2.25 -2.49 1.89
N GLY A 98 1.50 -1.70 1.12
CA GLY A 98 0.79 -2.18 -0.05
C GLY A 98 1.72 -2.81 -1.09
N LEU A 99 2.85 -2.19 -1.38
CA LEU A 99 3.86 -2.75 -2.30
C LEU A 99 4.43 -4.08 -1.80
N LEU A 100 4.71 -4.15 -0.50
CA LEU A 100 5.20 -5.37 0.14
C LEU A 100 4.17 -6.50 0.01
N PHE A 101 2.92 -6.23 0.34
CA PHE A 101 1.83 -7.22 0.22
C PHE A 101 1.58 -7.64 -1.22
N SER A 102 1.59 -6.70 -2.18
CA SER A 102 1.48 -7.01 -3.61
C SER A 102 2.58 -7.95 -4.09
N SER A 103 3.83 -7.66 -3.72
CA SER A 103 4.99 -8.48 -4.12
C SER A 103 4.90 -9.90 -3.55
N LEU A 104 4.56 -10.03 -2.27
CA LEU A 104 4.41 -11.33 -1.61
C LEU A 104 3.23 -12.12 -2.18
N PHE A 105 2.09 -11.46 -2.40
CA PHE A 105 0.91 -12.08 -2.98
C PHE A 105 1.21 -12.60 -4.40
N TRP A 106 1.83 -11.79 -5.24
CA TRP A 106 2.22 -12.18 -6.59
C TRP A 106 3.18 -13.38 -6.59
N LYS A 107 4.15 -13.38 -5.67
CA LYS A 107 5.10 -14.48 -5.54
C LYS A 107 4.41 -15.79 -5.12
N ILE A 108 3.47 -15.72 -4.18
CA ILE A 108 2.67 -16.89 -3.78
C ILE A 108 1.79 -17.39 -4.92
N LEU A 109 1.17 -16.47 -5.67
CA LEU A 109 0.30 -16.79 -6.81
C LEU A 109 1.07 -17.52 -7.91
N THR A 110 2.24 -17.00 -8.29
CA THR A 110 3.07 -17.56 -9.36
C THR A 110 3.80 -18.84 -8.98
N MET A 111 4.08 -19.08 -7.69
CA MET A 111 4.62 -20.36 -7.23
C MET A 111 3.61 -21.52 -7.28
N ARG A 112 2.32 -21.23 -7.50
CA ARG A 112 1.25 -22.24 -7.64
C ARG A 112 0.89 -22.55 -9.09
N LEU A 113 1.39 -21.78 -10.05
CA LEU A 113 1.23 -21.98 -11.49
C LEU A 113 2.45 -22.71 -12.05
#